data_AF-A0A819UIE6-F1
#
_entry.id   AF-A0A819UIE6-F1
#
_cell.length_a   1.000
_cell.length_b   1.000
_cell.length_c   1.000
_cell.angle_alpha   90.00
_cell.angle_beta   90.00
_cell.angle_gamma   90.00
#
_symmetry.space_group_name_H-M   'P 1'
#
loop_
_entity.id
_entity.type
_entity.pdbx_description
1 polymer ?
#
loop_
_entity_poly.entity_id
_entity_poly.type
_entity_poly.pdbx_seq_one_letter_code
_entity_poly.pdbx_strand_id
1 'polypeptide(L)'
;MTELIELVVPMIWAYVDDVKSWFDDSFWMRFATFPEVWVASSYKGSSGEITPMSYIGHHQRNQQTWLETMYTASKRHRVNFTGVAVTGWSRYDHMLALCEFIPTSIPSLAYSLQTIEHGRLTDELNETISRTLLGCYQMPLWERSAFATFIACKFPGHEMYEMMHQYDSIMRQHQETMAFVRLFTTDIHLRQNYIHYKRAEESLERLLSLESQMIHFIDAFQNACLVFFTDDIGPEWLQTYLMHTFNEVQQRVSFLDSSLKTQSSWLQRPLPKNTSRIVVKRRNITFNSLIRFSQ
;
A
#
# COMPACT_ATOMS: atom_id res chain seq x y z
N MET A 1 -26.50 -42.45 -5.79
CA MET A 1 -26.60 -41.12 -5.17
C MET A 1 -25.21 -40.53 -5.32
N THR A 2 -25.05 -39.46 -6.10
CA THR A 2 -23.74 -38.84 -6.39
C THR A 2 -23.21 -38.21 -5.12
N GLU A 3 -21.97 -38.51 -4.75
CA GLU A 3 -21.34 -37.92 -3.55
C GLU A 3 -20.84 -36.51 -3.86
N LEU A 4 -20.80 -35.62 -2.86
CA LEU A 4 -20.37 -34.22 -3.05
C LEU A 4 -18.98 -34.12 -3.71
N ILE A 5 -18.11 -35.07 -3.40
CA ILE A 5 -16.74 -35.17 -3.91
C ILE A 5 -16.66 -35.37 -5.43
N GLU A 6 -17.72 -35.87 -6.04
CA GLU A 6 -17.84 -36.06 -7.50
C GLU A 6 -18.43 -34.83 -8.20
N LEU A 7 -18.94 -33.85 -7.44
CA LEU A 7 -19.66 -32.68 -7.97
C LEU A 7 -18.87 -31.37 -7.85
N VAL A 8 -17.78 -31.35 -7.08
CA VAL A 8 -17.00 -30.13 -6.82
C VAL A 8 -15.52 -30.35 -6.98
N VAL A 9 -14.83 -29.32 -7.46
CA VAL A 9 -13.37 -29.24 -7.46
C VAL A 9 -12.97 -28.16 -6.46
N PRO A 10 -12.38 -28.51 -5.31
CA PRO A 10 -11.97 -27.53 -4.33
C PRO A 10 -10.89 -26.58 -4.85
N MET A 11 -10.97 -25.31 -4.45
CA MET A 11 -9.92 -24.31 -4.66
C MET A 11 -9.29 -23.95 -3.31
N ILE A 12 -8.00 -24.20 -3.19
CA ILE A 12 -7.22 -23.90 -1.97
C ILE A 12 -6.41 -22.64 -2.22
N TRP A 13 -6.56 -21.63 -1.36
CA TRP A 13 -5.93 -20.33 -1.58
C TRP A 13 -5.15 -19.88 -0.35
N ALA A 14 -4.03 -19.21 -0.61
CA ALA A 14 -3.15 -18.61 0.38
C ALA A 14 -2.27 -17.59 -0.34
N TYR A 15 -2.18 -16.40 0.23
CA TYR A 15 -1.48 -15.26 -0.39
C TYR A 15 -0.26 -14.80 0.40
N VAL A 16 0.26 -15.66 1.29
CA VAL A 16 1.46 -15.37 2.09
C VAL A 16 2.73 -15.76 1.34
N ASP A 17 3.86 -15.20 1.80
CA ASP A 17 5.20 -15.54 1.29
C ASP A 17 5.53 -17.03 1.46
N ASP A 18 5.28 -17.60 2.65
CA ASP A 18 5.56 -19.01 2.96
C ASP A 18 4.27 -19.83 3.07
N VAL A 19 3.74 -20.23 1.92
CA VAL A 19 2.53 -21.07 1.81
C VAL A 19 2.68 -22.41 2.53
N LYS A 20 3.90 -22.97 2.60
CA LYS A 20 4.14 -24.29 3.22
C LYS A 20 3.78 -24.30 4.71
N SER A 21 3.97 -23.17 5.39
CA SER A 21 3.66 -23.04 6.82
C SER A 21 2.15 -23.07 7.15
N TRP A 22 1.28 -22.90 6.14
CA TRP A 22 -0.17 -22.81 6.33
C TRP A 22 -0.90 -24.15 6.26
N PHE A 23 -0.29 -25.18 5.67
CA PHE A 23 -0.95 -26.44 5.39
C PHE A 23 -0.14 -27.62 5.93
N ASP A 24 -0.72 -28.34 6.87
CA ASP A 24 -0.13 -29.55 7.45
C ASP A 24 -0.43 -30.80 6.61
N ASP A 25 0.19 -31.93 6.95
CA ASP A 25 -0.05 -33.21 6.26
C ASP A 25 -1.52 -33.64 6.38
N SER A 26 -2.18 -33.34 7.51
CA SER A 26 -3.59 -33.67 7.73
C SER A 26 -4.51 -32.95 6.73
N PHE A 27 -4.20 -31.69 6.42
CA PHE A 27 -4.88 -30.90 5.43
C PHE A 27 -4.81 -31.55 4.06
N TRP A 28 -3.61 -31.89 3.59
CA TRP A 28 -3.44 -32.49 2.27
C TRP A 28 -4.07 -33.88 2.16
N MET A 29 -4.02 -34.70 3.21
CA MET A 29 -4.73 -35.99 3.23
C MET A 29 -6.25 -35.85 3.06
N ARG A 30 -6.86 -34.78 3.60
CA ARG A 30 -8.29 -34.50 3.38
C ARG A 30 -8.56 -34.17 1.91
N PHE A 31 -7.75 -33.31 1.31
CA PHE A 31 -7.94 -32.89 -0.09
C PHE A 31 -7.53 -33.94 -1.13
N ALA A 32 -6.66 -34.88 -0.78
CA ALA A 32 -6.29 -36.02 -1.63
C ALA A 32 -7.47 -36.97 -1.90
N THR A 33 -8.58 -36.85 -1.17
CA THR A 33 -9.80 -37.62 -1.44
C THR A 33 -10.52 -37.12 -2.70
N PHE A 34 -10.36 -35.85 -3.07
CA PHE A 34 -10.96 -35.27 -4.26
C PHE A 34 -10.21 -35.73 -5.52
N PRO A 35 -10.89 -35.98 -6.66
CA PRO A 35 -10.24 -36.37 -7.91
C PRO A 35 -9.22 -35.34 -8.42
N GLU A 36 -9.49 -34.07 -8.16
CA GLU A 36 -8.62 -32.95 -8.50
C GLU A 36 -8.89 -31.76 -7.58
N VAL A 37 -7.90 -30.86 -7.48
CA VAL A 37 -8.00 -29.58 -6.76
C VAL A 37 -7.32 -28.47 -7.55
N TRP A 38 -7.80 -27.24 -7.37
CA TRP A 38 -7.12 -26.02 -7.80
C TRP A 38 -6.39 -25.38 -6.63
N VAL A 39 -5.32 -24.65 -6.93
CA VAL A 39 -4.76 -23.67 -6.00
C VAL A 39 -4.95 -22.26 -6.52
N ALA A 40 -4.97 -21.27 -5.62
CA ALA A 40 -4.98 -19.87 -5.98
C ALA A 40 -3.86 -19.10 -5.29
N SER A 41 -3.05 -18.44 -6.11
CA SER A 41 -2.00 -17.51 -5.72
C SER A 41 -2.44 -16.07 -6.00
N SER A 42 -1.57 -15.09 -5.78
CA SER A 42 -1.90 -13.68 -6.05
C SER A 42 -0.77 -12.94 -6.75
N TYR A 43 -1.11 -12.07 -7.69
CA TYR A 43 -0.17 -11.10 -8.29
C TYR A 43 -0.42 -9.67 -7.81
N LYS A 44 -1.59 -9.42 -7.19
CA LYS A 44 -1.93 -8.17 -6.51
C LYS A 44 -3.00 -8.39 -5.44
N GLY A 45 -3.20 -7.37 -4.59
CA GLY A 45 -4.24 -7.32 -3.57
C GLY A 45 -3.95 -8.21 -2.37
N SER A 46 -2.67 -8.48 -2.11
CA SER A 46 -2.24 -9.28 -0.95
C SER A 46 -0.94 -8.80 -0.27
N SER A 47 -0.38 -7.63 -0.64
CA SER A 47 0.82 -7.10 0.02
C SER A 47 0.57 -6.35 1.34
N GLY A 48 -0.66 -5.91 1.58
CA GLY A 48 -1.13 -5.28 2.83
C GLY A 48 -2.49 -4.59 2.65
N GLU A 49 -3.25 -4.46 3.73
CA GLU A 49 -4.63 -3.96 3.73
C GLU A 49 -4.76 -2.51 3.24
N ILE A 50 -3.72 -1.69 3.48
CA ILE A 50 -3.63 -0.29 3.06
C ILE A 50 -2.31 -0.10 2.31
N THR A 51 -2.24 -0.67 1.11
CA THR A 51 -1.05 -0.64 0.26
C THR A 51 -1.39 -0.10 -1.12
N PRO A 52 -0.75 1.01 -1.56
CA PRO A 52 -1.07 1.65 -2.83
C PRO A 52 -0.48 0.92 -4.05
N MET A 53 0.51 0.05 -3.86
CA MET A 53 1.29 -0.55 -4.95
C MET A 53 1.71 -2.00 -4.63
N SER A 54 1.67 -2.88 -5.62
CA SER A 54 2.02 -4.29 -5.45
C SER A 54 3.49 -4.51 -5.10
N TYR A 55 3.74 -5.28 -4.04
CA TYR A 55 5.08 -5.73 -3.72
C TYR A 55 5.42 -6.98 -4.55
N ILE A 56 6.11 -6.77 -5.67
CA ILE A 56 6.48 -7.85 -6.62
C ILE A 56 7.17 -9.02 -5.91
N GLY A 57 8.08 -8.74 -4.97
CA GLY A 57 8.81 -9.78 -4.26
C GLY A 57 7.92 -10.68 -3.40
N HIS A 58 6.86 -10.13 -2.80
CA HIS A 58 5.88 -10.91 -2.05
C HIS A 58 5.12 -11.87 -2.97
N HIS A 59 4.57 -11.35 -4.06
CA HIS A 59 3.84 -12.18 -5.03
C HIS A 59 4.73 -13.24 -5.68
N GLN A 60 5.99 -12.90 -5.95
CA GLN A 60 6.98 -13.81 -6.51
C GLN A 60 7.28 -14.97 -5.54
N ARG A 61 7.50 -14.69 -4.25
CA ARG A 61 7.68 -15.74 -3.22
C ARG A 61 6.43 -16.58 -3.05
N ASN A 62 5.24 -15.95 -3.08
CA ASN A 62 3.97 -16.66 -3.06
C ASN A 62 3.87 -17.67 -4.21
N GLN A 63 4.28 -17.32 -5.44
CA GLN A 63 4.30 -18.26 -6.56
C GLN A 63 5.27 -19.43 -6.33
N GLN A 64 6.50 -19.13 -5.91
CA GLN A 64 7.51 -20.16 -5.67
C GLN A 64 7.09 -21.15 -4.60
N THR A 65 6.59 -20.66 -3.46
CA THR A 65 6.21 -21.52 -2.35
C THR A 65 4.94 -22.31 -2.65
N TRP A 66 4.03 -21.79 -3.50
CA TRP A 66 2.93 -22.58 -4.06
C TRP A 66 3.42 -23.77 -4.88
N LEU A 67 4.34 -23.55 -5.83
CA LEU A 67 4.88 -24.62 -6.66
C LEU A 67 5.56 -25.72 -5.82
N GLU A 68 6.36 -25.32 -4.82
CA GLU A 68 7.00 -26.25 -3.90
C GLU A 68 6.00 -27.03 -3.04
N THR A 69 4.93 -26.36 -2.59
CA THR A 69 3.84 -26.95 -1.82
C THR A 69 3.08 -27.97 -2.67
N MET A 70 2.71 -27.62 -3.89
CA MET A 70 2.02 -28.52 -4.83
C MET A 70 2.87 -29.74 -5.16
N TYR A 71 4.17 -29.57 -5.44
CA TYR A 71 5.08 -30.68 -5.69
C TYR A 71 5.15 -31.63 -4.48
N THR A 72 5.29 -31.07 -3.28
CA THR A 72 5.38 -31.85 -2.03
C THR A 72 4.07 -32.61 -1.76
N ALA A 73 2.92 -31.94 -1.87
CA ALA A 73 1.61 -32.54 -1.65
C ALA A 73 1.29 -33.62 -2.69
N SER A 74 1.63 -33.41 -3.96
CA SER A 74 1.47 -34.42 -5.02
C SER A 74 2.30 -35.67 -4.71
N LYS A 75 3.56 -35.48 -4.31
CA LYS A 75 4.50 -36.58 -4.07
C LYS A 75 4.21 -37.36 -2.79
N ARG A 76 3.85 -36.69 -1.70
CA ARG A 76 3.64 -37.31 -0.39
C ARG A 76 2.22 -37.84 -0.20
N HIS A 77 1.23 -37.07 -0.67
CA HIS A 77 -0.18 -37.27 -0.35
C HIS A 77 -1.03 -37.66 -1.57
N ARG A 78 -0.43 -37.74 -2.77
CA ARG A 78 -1.10 -38.07 -4.04
C ARG A 78 -2.24 -37.12 -4.41
N VAL A 79 -2.12 -35.85 -3.98
CA VAL A 79 -3.05 -34.79 -4.38
C VAL A 79 -2.85 -34.52 -5.88
N ASN A 80 -3.95 -34.50 -6.63
CA ASN A 80 -3.93 -34.21 -8.06
C ASN A 80 -4.33 -32.74 -8.27
N PHE A 81 -3.42 -31.94 -8.81
CA PHE A 81 -3.66 -30.51 -9.04
C PHE A 81 -4.02 -30.25 -10.50
N THR A 82 -5.11 -29.52 -10.73
CA THR A 82 -5.52 -29.08 -12.08
C THR A 82 -4.67 -27.91 -12.57
N GLY A 83 -4.35 -26.96 -11.67
CA GLY A 83 -3.57 -25.77 -12.02
C GLY A 83 -3.54 -24.70 -10.92
N VAL A 84 -3.00 -23.54 -11.27
CA VAL A 84 -2.89 -22.35 -10.42
C VAL A 84 -3.75 -21.23 -10.99
N ALA A 85 -4.69 -20.72 -10.20
CA ALA A 85 -5.39 -19.47 -10.49
C ALA A 85 -4.61 -18.29 -9.90
N VAL A 86 -4.15 -17.34 -10.74
CA VAL A 86 -3.40 -16.16 -10.29
C VAL A 86 -4.38 -15.01 -10.05
N THR A 87 -4.66 -14.70 -8.80
CA THR A 87 -5.71 -13.75 -8.41
C THR A 87 -5.20 -12.32 -8.23
N GLY A 88 -6.10 -11.34 -8.33
CA GLY A 88 -5.79 -9.93 -8.17
C GLY A 88 -6.91 -9.15 -7.48
N TRP A 89 -6.94 -9.18 -6.15
CA TRP A 89 -7.99 -8.55 -5.36
C TRP A 89 -7.92 -7.03 -5.41
N SER A 90 -9.07 -6.35 -5.39
CA SER A 90 -9.15 -4.88 -5.34
C SER A 90 -9.33 -4.33 -3.93
N ARG A 91 -9.79 -5.16 -2.98
CA ARG A 91 -9.99 -4.84 -1.56
C ARG A 91 -9.78 -6.10 -0.73
N TYR A 92 -9.38 -5.90 0.53
CA TYR A 92 -9.27 -6.98 1.54
C TYR A 92 -10.60 -7.29 2.21
N ASP A 93 -11.48 -6.30 2.28
CA ASP A 93 -12.84 -6.39 2.80
C ASP A 93 -13.68 -5.35 2.08
N HIS A 94 -15.00 -5.54 2.06
CA HIS A 94 -15.90 -4.59 1.40
C HIS A 94 -15.78 -3.16 1.97
N MET A 95 -15.48 -3.02 3.26
CA MET A 95 -15.39 -1.74 3.97
C MET A 95 -13.97 -1.18 4.03
N LEU A 96 -12.98 -1.89 3.50
CA LEU A 96 -11.60 -1.41 3.41
C LEU A 96 -11.37 -0.64 2.12
N ALA A 97 -10.38 0.26 2.14
CA ALA A 97 -10.01 1.05 0.98
C ALA A 97 -9.53 0.19 -0.19
N LEU A 98 -9.55 0.77 -1.39
CA LEU A 98 -8.91 0.17 -2.56
C LEU A 98 -7.43 -0.07 -2.28
N CYS A 99 -6.97 -1.27 -2.60
CA CYS A 99 -5.55 -1.57 -2.68
C CYS A 99 -5.06 -1.47 -4.13
N GLU A 100 -3.77 -1.78 -4.31
CA GLU A 100 -3.06 -2.07 -5.56
C GLU A 100 -3.91 -2.12 -6.86
N PHE A 101 -3.62 -1.19 -7.77
CA PHE A 101 -4.28 -1.09 -9.06
C PHE A 101 -3.69 -2.00 -10.12
N ILE A 102 -4.55 -2.60 -10.96
CA ILE A 102 -4.14 -3.42 -12.11
C ILE A 102 -3.03 -2.78 -12.97
N PRO A 103 -3.15 -1.54 -13.48
CA PRO A 103 -2.10 -0.92 -14.30
C PRO A 103 -0.75 -0.82 -13.57
N THR A 104 -0.77 -0.63 -12.24
CA THR A 104 0.44 -0.59 -11.42
C THR A 104 0.97 -1.99 -11.05
N SER A 105 0.14 -3.03 -11.20
CA SER A 105 0.46 -4.42 -10.87
C SER A 105 0.91 -5.26 -12.07
N ILE A 106 0.94 -4.70 -13.29
CA ILE A 106 1.36 -5.43 -14.51
C ILE A 106 2.76 -6.03 -14.36
N PRO A 107 3.78 -5.33 -13.81
CA PRO A 107 5.07 -5.96 -13.54
C PRO A 107 4.94 -7.17 -12.61
N SER A 108 4.19 -7.04 -11.51
CA SER A 108 3.95 -8.14 -10.57
C SER A 108 3.30 -9.35 -11.24
N LEU A 109 2.34 -9.11 -12.14
CA LEU A 109 1.71 -10.16 -12.96
C LEU A 109 2.73 -10.85 -13.87
N ALA A 110 3.56 -10.09 -14.60
CA ALA A 110 4.56 -10.65 -15.49
C ALA A 110 5.56 -11.54 -14.73
N TYR A 111 6.09 -11.06 -13.60
CA TYR A 111 6.98 -11.85 -12.73
C TYR A 111 6.28 -13.08 -12.14
N SER A 112 5.02 -12.96 -11.74
CA SER A 112 4.25 -14.09 -11.20
C SER A 112 4.06 -15.18 -12.25
N LEU A 113 3.63 -14.83 -13.48
CA LEU A 113 3.41 -15.78 -14.56
C LEU A 113 4.71 -16.47 -15.00
N GLN A 114 5.79 -15.72 -15.15
CA GLN A 114 7.09 -16.29 -15.54
C GLN A 114 7.67 -17.19 -14.44
N THR A 115 7.40 -16.88 -13.17
CA THR A 115 7.76 -17.76 -12.04
C THR A 115 6.98 -19.07 -12.08
N ILE A 116 5.67 -19.03 -12.35
CA ILE A 116 4.84 -20.24 -12.46
C ILE A 116 5.31 -21.11 -13.64
N GLU A 117 5.59 -20.50 -14.79
CA GLU A 117 5.99 -21.20 -16.02
C GLU A 117 7.35 -21.88 -15.89
N HIS A 118 8.34 -21.20 -15.30
CA HIS A 118 9.72 -21.69 -15.24
C HIS A 118 10.11 -22.32 -13.89
N GLY A 119 9.24 -22.22 -12.90
CA GLY A 119 9.45 -22.70 -11.53
C GLY A 119 10.32 -21.79 -10.66
N ARG A 120 11.22 -21.01 -11.27
CA ARG A 120 12.10 -20.05 -10.59
C ARG A 120 12.51 -18.93 -11.54
N LEU A 121 12.88 -17.78 -10.98
CA LEU A 121 13.47 -16.68 -11.75
C LEU A 121 14.98 -16.85 -11.84
N THR A 122 15.52 -16.79 -13.05
CA THR A 122 16.96 -16.65 -13.32
C THR A 122 17.27 -15.22 -13.74
N ASP A 123 18.55 -14.85 -13.77
CA ASP A 123 18.97 -13.51 -14.20
C ASP A 123 18.57 -13.24 -15.66
N GLU A 124 18.67 -14.24 -16.54
CA GLU A 124 18.25 -14.14 -17.94
C GLU A 124 16.73 -13.95 -18.06
N LEU A 125 15.96 -14.64 -17.21
CA LEU A 125 14.51 -14.50 -17.19
C LEU A 125 14.10 -13.13 -16.64
N ASN A 126 14.79 -12.65 -15.61
CA ASN A 126 14.57 -11.31 -15.08
C ASN A 126 14.85 -10.23 -16.14
N GLU A 127 15.92 -10.37 -16.92
CA GLU A 127 16.22 -9.47 -18.03
C GLU A 127 15.13 -9.54 -19.10
N THR A 128 14.70 -10.75 -19.47
CA THR A 128 13.64 -10.99 -20.46
C THR A 128 12.32 -10.34 -20.04
N ILE A 129 11.90 -10.51 -18.78
CA ILE A 129 10.70 -9.88 -18.24
C ILE A 129 10.81 -8.36 -18.35
N SER A 130 11.91 -7.80 -17.83
CA SER A 130 12.08 -6.36 -17.76
C SER A 130 12.17 -5.71 -19.14
N ARG A 131 13.03 -6.22 -20.03
CA ARG A 131 13.32 -5.59 -21.32
C ARG A 131 12.33 -5.97 -22.42
N THR A 132 11.95 -7.23 -22.48
CA THR A 132 11.14 -7.77 -23.58
C THR A 132 9.66 -7.66 -23.27
N LEU A 133 9.22 -8.09 -22.08
CA LEU A 133 7.79 -8.10 -21.74
C LEU A 133 7.29 -6.74 -21.26
N LEU A 134 8.07 -6.07 -20.40
CA LEU A 134 7.68 -4.78 -19.80
C LEU A 134 8.23 -3.57 -20.58
N GLY A 135 9.22 -3.78 -21.45
CA GLY A 135 9.82 -2.72 -22.26
C GLY A 135 10.61 -1.70 -21.45
N CYS A 136 11.11 -2.06 -20.28
CA CYS A 136 11.86 -1.19 -19.36
C CYS A 136 13.36 -1.16 -19.68
N TYR A 137 14.01 -0.02 -19.44
CA TYR A 137 15.43 0.19 -19.74
C TYR A 137 16.36 -0.59 -18.78
N GLN A 138 16.00 -0.67 -17.50
CA GLN A 138 16.78 -1.30 -16.44
C GLN A 138 15.98 -2.39 -15.72
N MET A 139 16.72 -3.38 -15.21
CA MET A 139 16.16 -4.43 -14.37
C MET A 139 15.74 -3.86 -13.01
N PRO A 140 14.60 -4.32 -12.46
CA PRO A 140 14.12 -3.88 -11.15
C PRO A 140 14.96 -4.38 -9.98
N LEU A 141 15.16 -3.52 -8.98
CA LEU A 141 15.70 -3.88 -7.66
C LEU A 141 14.57 -4.26 -6.68
N TRP A 142 13.70 -5.21 -7.07
CA TRP A 142 12.48 -5.54 -6.33
C TRP A 142 12.72 -6.32 -5.01
N GLU A 143 13.91 -6.90 -4.81
CA GLU A 143 14.25 -7.58 -3.55
C GLU A 143 14.37 -6.63 -2.35
N ARG A 144 14.52 -5.31 -2.58
CA ARG A 144 14.86 -4.33 -1.53
C ARG A 144 13.71 -3.41 -1.13
N SER A 145 12.64 -3.32 -1.93
CA SER A 145 11.56 -2.34 -1.72
C SER A 145 10.26 -2.78 -2.39
N ALA A 146 9.12 -2.44 -1.76
CA ALA A 146 7.79 -2.57 -2.37
C ALA A 146 7.63 -1.68 -3.62
N PHE A 147 8.33 -0.54 -3.66
CA PHE A 147 8.41 0.35 -4.82
C PHE A 147 9.62 -0.02 -5.68
N ALA A 148 9.56 -1.16 -6.35
CA ALA A 148 10.58 -1.54 -7.31
C ALA A 148 10.68 -0.49 -8.42
N THR A 149 11.83 0.17 -8.60
CA THR A 149 11.97 1.19 -9.64
C THR A 149 12.20 0.52 -10.98
N PHE A 150 11.21 0.57 -11.85
CA PHE A 150 11.43 0.36 -13.28
C PHE A 150 11.51 1.72 -13.97
N ILE A 151 12.41 1.85 -14.94
CA ILE A 151 12.69 3.13 -15.60
C ILE A 151 12.35 2.99 -17.08
N ALA A 152 11.63 3.98 -17.60
CA ALA A 152 11.31 4.13 -19.02
C ALA A 152 10.71 2.85 -19.61
N CYS A 153 9.61 2.40 -19.01
CA CYS A 153 8.87 1.22 -19.43
C CYS A 153 7.89 1.52 -20.57
N LYS A 154 7.31 0.46 -21.16
CA LYS A 154 6.35 0.59 -22.27
C LYS A 154 5.13 -0.33 -22.15
N PHE A 155 4.96 -0.99 -21.00
CA PHE A 155 3.79 -1.83 -20.77
C PHE A 155 2.50 -0.98 -20.62
N PRO A 156 1.32 -1.54 -20.90
CA PRO A 156 0.06 -0.84 -20.70
C PRO A 156 -0.13 -0.40 -19.24
N GLY A 157 -0.27 0.90 -19.00
CA GLY A 157 -0.38 1.47 -17.65
C GLY A 157 0.95 1.85 -17.00
N HIS A 158 2.07 1.84 -17.74
CA HIS A 158 3.37 2.30 -17.23
C HIS A 158 3.34 3.76 -16.75
N GLU A 159 2.51 4.64 -17.35
CA GLU A 159 2.35 6.01 -16.89
C GLU A 159 1.81 6.05 -15.46
N MET A 160 0.84 5.18 -15.15
CA MET A 160 0.31 5.06 -13.80
C MET A 160 1.30 4.45 -12.82
N TYR A 161 2.12 3.51 -13.30
CA TYR A 161 3.24 2.96 -12.54
C TYR A 161 4.27 4.04 -12.18
N GLU A 162 4.67 4.88 -13.13
CA GLU A 162 5.60 5.98 -12.93
C GLU A 162 5.05 7.05 -11.98
N MET A 163 3.74 7.34 -12.05
CA MET A 163 3.09 8.21 -11.07
C MET A 163 3.16 7.67 -9.63
N MET A 164 3.10 6.35 -9.42
CA MET A 164 3.27 5.78 -8.07
C MET A 164 4.66 6.05 -7.49
N HIS A 165 5.69 6.15 -8.34
CA HIS A 165 7.01 6.61 -7.90
C HIS A 165 7.04 8.09 -7.55
N GLN A 166 6.30 8.93 -8.29
CA GLN A 166 6.14 10.34 -7.92
C GLN A 166 5.44 10.49 -6.57
N TYR A 167 4.38 9.73 -6.34
CA TYR A 167 3.70 9.66 -5.04
C TYR A 167 4.66 9.28 -3.90
N ASP A 168 5.42 8.20 -4.07
CA ASP A 168 6.39 7.73 -3.08
C ASP A 168 7.50 8.76 -2.82
N SER A 169 7.94 9.48 -3.86
CA SER A 169 8.86 10.62 -3.72
C SER A 169 8.25 11.78 -2.93
N ILE A 170 7.00 12.17 -3.23
CA ILE A 170 6.26 13.22 -2.51
C ILE A 170 6.10 12.83 -1.04
N MET A 171 5.78 11.56 -0.75
CA MET A 171 5.61 11.07 0.62
C MET A 171 6.93 11.10 1.41
N ARG A 172 8.06 10.72 0.80
CA ARG A 172 9.39 10.89 1.44
C ARG A 172 9.71 12.37 1.70
N GLN A 173 9.51 13.23 0.69
CA GLN A 173 9.76 14.66 0.84
C GLN A 173 8.86 15.28 1.91
N HIS A 174 7.60 14.85 2.02
CA HIS A 174 6.69 15.24 3.10
C HIS A 174 7.26 14.87 4.45
N GLN A 175 7.72 13.63 4.65
CA GLN A 175 8.29 13.20 5.93
C GLN A 175 9.48 14.07 6.34
N GLU A 176 10.41 14.33 5.41
CA GLU A 176 11.58 15.18 5.65
C GLU A 176 11.20 16.64 5.93
N THR A 177 10.29 17.20 5.12
CA THR A 177 9.80 18.57 5.25
C THR A 177 9.08 18.76 6.58
N MET A 178 8.17 17.86 6.93
CA MET A 178 7.43 17.92 8.18
C MET A 178 8.31 17.68 9.40
N ALA A 179 9.34 16.84 9.30
CA ALA A 179 10.33 16.70 10.36
C ALA A 179 11.02 18.03 10.66
N PHE A 180 11.43 18.78 9.63
CA PHE A 180 11.99 20.12 9.78
C PHE A 180 10.98 21.12 10.34
N VAL A 181 9.79 21.22 9.74
CA VAL A 181 8.73 22.17 10.13
C VAL A 181 8.33 21.97 11.60
N ARG A 182 8.16 20.72 12.03
CA ARG A 182 7.75 20.38 13.41
C ARG A 182 8.75 20.82 14.47
N LEU A 183 10.04 21.02 14.13
CA LEU A 183 11.03 21.59 15.06
C LEU A 183 10.76 23.05 15.40
N PHE A 184 10.20 23.80 14.45
CA PHE A 184 10.03 25.26 14.56
C PHE A 184 8.56 25.70 14.68
N THR A 185 7.61 24.79 14.41
CA THR A 185 6.16 25.04 14.54
C THR A 185 5.50 23.96 15.41
N THR A 186 5.99 23.76 16.62
CA THR A 186 5.32 22.85 17.59
C THR A 186 3.93 23.37 17.99
N ASP A 187 3.14 22.55 18.67
CA ASP A 187 1.81 22.93 19.18
C ASP A 187 1.80 24.19 20.05
N ILE A 188 2.90 24.47 20.76
CA ILE A 188 3.02 25.70 21.55
C ILE A 188 3.11 26.91 20.62
N HIS A 189 3.92 26.83 19.57
CA HIS A 189 4.04 27.89 18.56
C HIS A 189 2.69 28.15 17.89
N LEU A 190 1.97 27.07 17.53
CA LEU A 190 0.62 27.16 16.96
C LEU A 190 -0.37 27.87 17.89
N ARG A 191 -0.41 27.48 19.18
CA ARG A 191 -1.39 28.01 20.13
C ARG A 191 -1.09 29.43 20.60
N GLN A 192 0.19 29.78 20.71
CA GLN A 192 0.62 31.08 21.23
C GLN A 192 0.91 32.08 20.11
N ASN A 193 0.80 31.67 18.84
CA ASN A 193 1.17 32.45 17.66
C ASN A 193 2.55 33.11 17.83
N TYR A 194 3.52 32.32 18.29
CA TYR A 194 4.90 32.71 18.48
C TYR A 194 5.74 31.87 17.54
N ILE A 195 6.43 32.51 16.60
CA ILE A 195 7.30 31.85 15.63
C ILE A 195 8.61 32.61 15.45
N HIS A 196 9.70 31.87 15.22
CA HIS A 196 10.96 32.48 14.83
C HIS A 196 10.89 32.86 13.35
N TYR A 197 10.88 34.16 13.03
CA TYR A 197 10.63 34.71 11.69
C TYR A 197 11.40 33.98 10.57
N LYS A 198 12.74 33.93 10.66
CA LYS A 198 13.57 33.25 9.64
C LYS A 198 13.24 31.75 9.47
N ARG A 199 12.89 31.05 10.56
CA ARG A 199 12.57 29.62 10.51
C ARG A 199 11.17 29.38 9.94
N ALA A 200 10.27 30.31 10.19
CA ALA A 200 8.95 30.33 9.58
C ALA A 200 9.03 30.58 8.08
N GLU A 201 9.86 31.52 7.61
CA GLU A 201 10.11 31.74 6.17
C GLU A 201 10.69 30.47 5.51
N GLU A 202 11.77 29.90 6.06
CA GLU A 202 12.37 28.65 5.55
C GLU A 202 11.37 27.48 5.55
N SER A 203 10.51 27.39 6.56
CA SER A 203 9.46 26.37 6.65
C SER A 203 8.38 26.59 5.59
N LEU A 204 7.95 27.84 5.39
CA LEU A 204 6.92 28.21 4.44
C LEU A 204 7.38 27.93 3.00
N GLU A 205 8.62 28.29 2.65
CA GLU A 205 9.19 28.02 1.32
C GLU A 205 9.16 26.52 0.98
N ARG A 206 9.62 25.67 1.91
CA ARG A 206 9.60 24.21 1.75
C ARG A 206 8.20 23.66 1.59
N LEU A 207 7.26 24.16 2.40
CA LEU A 207 5.87 23.70 2.37
C LEU A 207 5.16 24.14 1.09
N LEU A 208 5.37 25.37 0.60
CA LEU A 208 4.80 25.85 -0.67
C LEU A 208 5.31 25.03 -1.86
N SER A 209 6.60 24.68 -1.87
CA SER A 209 7.17 23.79 -2.90
C SER A 209 6.52 22.40 -2.87
N LEU A 210 6.32 21.84 -1.68
CA LEU A 210 5.66 20.54 -1.51
C LEU A 210 4.17 20.62 -1.90
N GLU A 211 3.44 21.64 -1.45
CA GLU A 211 2.02 21.86 -1.76
C GLU A 211 1.80 21.95 -3.27
N SER A 212 2.62 22.72 -3.98
CA SER A 212 2.54 22.83 -5.44
C SER A 212 2.74 21.47 -6.13
N GLN A 213 3.73 20.68 -5.71
CA GLN A 213 3.93 19.33 -6.24
C GLN A 213 2.73 18.41 -5.97
N MET A 214 2.14 18.48 -4.78
CA MET A 214 0.96 17.70 -4.43
C MET A 214 -0.26 18.09 -5.27
N ILE A 215 -0.50 19.38 -5.50
CA ILE A 215 -1.59 19.87 -6.37
C ILE A 215 -1.42 19.32 -7.79
N HIS A 216 -0.22 19.46 -8.36
CA HIS A 216 0.06 18.93 -9.70
C HIS A 216 -0.12 17.42 -9.78
N PHE A 217 0.31 16.68 -8.76
CA PHE A 217 0.10 15.24 -8.67
C PHE A 217 -1.38 14.88 -8.60
N ILE A 218 -2.17 15.56 -7.76
CA ILE A 218 -3.62 15.32 -7.63
C ILE A 218 -4.33 15.46 -8.99
N ASP A 219 -4.05 16.54 -9.71
CA ASP A 219 -4.65 16.78 -11.03
C ASP A 219 -4.21 15.73 -12.05
N ALA A 220 -2.91 15.45 -12.14
CA ALA A 220 -2.38 14.46 -13.08
C ALA A 220 -2.90 13.05 -12.80
N PHE A 221 -2.94 12.67 -11.52
CA PHE A 221 -3.37 11.35 -11.08
C PHE A 221 -4.85 11.11 -11.36
N GLN A 222 -5.74 12.08 -11.09
CA GLN A 222 -7.16 11.94 -11.40
C GLN A 222 -7.38 11.73 -12.90
N ASN A 223 -6.72 12.54 -13.74
CA ASN A 223 -6.83 12.42 -15.19
C ASN A 223 -6.35 11.05 -15.70
N ALA A 224 -5.26 10.54 -15.14
CA ALA A 224 -4.74 9.23 -15.50
C ALA A 224 -5.63 8.09 -14.99
N CYS A 225 -6.26 8.22 -13.82
CA CYS A 225 -7.24 7.25 -13.33
C CYS A 225 -8.43 7.09 -14.28
N LEU A 226 -8.91 8.19 -14.88
CA LEU A 226 -10.03 8.17 -15.85
C LEU A 226 -9.75 7.34 -17.11
N VAL A 227 -8.50 7.04 -17.41
CA VAL A 227 -8.12 6.18 -18.55
C VAL A 227 -8.46 4.70 -18.26
N PHE A 228 -8.37 4.29 -16.99
CA PHE A 228 -8.50 2.88 -16.58
C PHE A 228 -9.76 2.58 -15.78
N PHE A 229 -10.34 3.61 -15.15
CA PHE A 229 -11.35 3.46 -14.12
C PHE A 229 -12.49 4.46 -14.28
N THR A 230 -13.57 4.22 -13.53
CA THR A 230 -14.65 5.18 -13.32
C THR A 230 -14.15 6.39 -12.51
N ASP A 231 -14.91 7.48 -12.59
CA ASP A 231 -14.54 8.80 -12.05
C ASP A 231 -14.47 8.85 -10.51
N ASP A 232 -14.99 7.85 -9.81
CA ASP A 232 -14.97 7.70 -8.37
C ASP A 232 -13.65 7.08 -7.83
N ILE A 233 -12.95 6.29 -8.63
CA ILE A 233 -11.77 5.53 -8.17
C ILE A 233 -10.58 6.43 -7.83
N GLY A 234 -10.33 7.45 -8.65
CA GLY A 234 -9.27 8.44 -8.39
C GLY A 234 -9.49 9.19 -7.08
N PRO A 235 -10.66 9.83 -6.88
CA PRO A 235 -11.02 10.48 -5.62
C PRO A 235 -10.96 9.55 -4.41
N GLU A 236 -11.46 8.31 -4.50
CA GLU A 236 -11.41 7.36 -3.39
C GLU A 236 -9.96 7.05 -2.97
N TRP A 237 -9.09 6.79 -3.96
CA TRP A 237 -7.69 6.52 -3.71
C TRP A 237 -6.98 7.73 -3.08
N LEU A 238 -7.20 8.93 -3.63
CA LEU A 238 -6.64 10.16 -3.06
C LEU A 238 -7.08 10.37 -1.62
N GLN A 239 -8.37 10.15 -1.34
CA GLN A 239 -8.94 10.31 -0.01
C GLN A 239 -8.31 9.35 1.01
N THR A 240 -7.94 8.15 0.56
CA THR A 240 -7.30 7.13 1.39
C THR A 240 -5.81 7.44 1.62
N TYR A 241 -5.08 7.74 0.54
CA TYR A 241 -3.61 7.68 0.57
C TYR A 241 -2.93 9.06 0.62
N LEU A 242 -3.57 10.13 0.18
CA LEU A 242 -2.92 11.45 0.02
C LEU A 242 -3.58 12.57 0.82
N MET A 243 -4.91 12.61 0.87
CA MET A 243 -5.63 13.82 1.31
C MET A 243 -5.35 14.20 2.77
N HIS A 244 -5.11 13.23 3.65
CA HIS A 244 -4.71 13.54 5.02
C HIS A 244 -3.40 14.33 5.07
N THR A 245 -2.38 13.84 4.35
CA THR A 245 -1.06 14.46 4.21
C THR A 245 -1.16 15.84 3.58
N PHE A 246 -1.96 15.98 2.52
CA PHE A 246 -2.17 17.26 1.85
C PHE A 246 -2.79 18.29 2.78
N ASN A 247 -3.85 17.92 3.50
CA ASN A 247 -4.53 18.80 4.43
C ASN A 247 -3.60 19.26 5.57
N GLU A 248 -2.70 18.39 6.05
CA GLU A 248 -1.69 18.79 7.03
C GLU A 248 -0.77 19.89 6.48
N VAL A 249 -0.29 19.72 5.23
CA VAL A 249 0.57 20.72 4.57
C VAL A 249 -0.18 22.06 4.42
N GLN A 250 -1.40 22.05 3.91
CA GLN A 250 -2.19 23.27 3.71
C GLN A 250 -2.45 24.04 5.01
N GLN A 251 -2.75 23.31 6.10
CA GLN A 251 -2.93 23.91 7.42
C GLN A 251 -1.66 24.60 7.91
N ARG A 252 -0.49 23.99 7.67
CA ARG A 252 0.81 24.54 8.07
C ARG A 252 1.19 25.76 7.24
N VAL A 253 0.95 25.72 5.92
CA VAL A 253 1.12 26.86 5.01
C VAL A 253 0.28 28.04 5.48
N SER A 254 -1.03 27.82 5.66
CA SER A 254 -1.98 28.87 6.08
C SER A 254 -1.60 29.50 7.41
N PHE A 255 -1.18 28.68 8.39
CA PHE A 255 -0.70 29.17 9.68
C PHE A 255 0.54 30.05 9.51
N LEU A 256 1.59 29.54 8.84
CA LEU A 256 2.85 30.26 8.70
C LEU A 256 2.71 31.57 7.92
N ASP A 257 1.97 31.56 6.82
CA ASP A 257 1.70 32.75 6.02
C ASP A 257 0.95 33.82 6.85
N SER A 258 -0.06 33.40 7.63
CA SER A 258 -0.80 34.30 8.51
C SER A 258 0.08 34.85 9.63
N SER A 259 0.91 34.01 10.27
CA SER A 259 1.77 34.42 11.37
C SER A 259 2.89 35.35 10.93
N LEU A 260 3.49 35.13 9.75
CA LEU A 260 4.53 36.00 9.19
C LEU A 260 4.02 37.41 8.88
N LYS A 261 2.75 37.52 8.44
CA LYS A 261 2.09 38.81 8.17
C LYS A 261 1.64 39.54 9.42
N THR A 262 1.30 38.83 10.50
CA THR A 262 0.65 39.43 11.67
C THR A 262 1.58 39.61 12.87
N GLN A 263 2.64 38.82 12.98
CA GLN A 263 3.56 38.87 14.13
C GLN A 263 4.53 40.06 14.01
N SER A 264 4.21 41.17 14.67
CA SER A 264 5.05 42.36 14.72
C SER A 264 6.05 42.39 15.88
N SER A 265 5.82 41.59 16.93
CA SER A 265 6.68 41.52 18.12
C SER A 265 6.55 40.17 18.82
N TRP A 266 7.51 39.83 19.69
CA TRP A 266 7.48 38.60 20.45
C TRP A 266 7.85 38.80 21.92
N LEU A 267 7.25 38.00 22.79
CA LEU A 267 7.60 37.96 24.21
C LEU A 267 9.00 37.36 24.39
N GLN A 268 9.74 37.82 25.41
CA GLN A 268 11.06 37.26 25.75
C GLN A 268 11.00 35.75 26.07
N ARG A 269 9.84 35.27 26.52
CA ARG A 269 9.52 33.84 26.66
C ARG A 269 8.29 33.51 25.82
N PRO A 270 8.28 32.39 25.06
CA PRO A 270 7.17 31.97 24.19
C PRO A 270 5.90 31.49 24.93
N LEU A 271 5.84 31.68 26.25
CA LEU A 271 4.71 31.27 27.08
C LEU A 271 4.14 32.50 27.80
N PRO A 272 2.81 32.57 27.96
CA PRO A 272 2.17 33.62 28.74
C PRO A 272 2.64 33.55 30.19
N LYS A 273 2.62 34.69 30.89
CA LYS A 273 3.10 34.80 32.27
C LYS A 273 2.38 33.85 33.24
N ASN A 274 1.10 33.57 32.98
CA ASN A 274 0.31 32.58 33.72
C ASN A 274 0.09 31.33 32.87
N THR A 275 0.68 30.20 33.27
CA THR A 275 0.42 28.90 32.68
C THR A 275 -0.44 28.04 33.63
N SER A 276 -1.41 27.32 33.08
CA SER A 276 -2.21 26.36 33.84
C SER A 276 -1.58 24.97 33.80
N ARG A 277 -1.71 24.18 34.86
CA ARG A 277 -1.36 22.75 34.82
C ARG A 277 -2.22 22.04 33.76
N ILE A 278 -1.60 21.17 32.97
CA ILE A 278 -2.33 20.29 32.06
C ILE A 278 -3.07 19.26 32.90
N VAL A 279 -4.41 19.28 32.86
CA VAL A 279 -5.27 18.32 33.56
C VAL A 279 -5.86 17.36 32.54
N VAL A 280 -5.47 16.09 32.62
CA VAL A 280 -6.05 15.03 31.78
C VAL A 280 -7.20 14.38 32.54
N LYS A 281 -8.44 14.63 32.12
CA LYS A 281 -9.61 13.93 32.66
C LYS A 281 -9.63 12.50 32.11
N ARG A 282 -9.57 11.49 32.98
CA ARG A 282 -9.80 10.10 32.58
C ARG A 282 -11.27 9.94 32.20
N ARG A 283 -11.56 9.23 31.10
CA ARG A 283 -12.93 8.85 30.76
C ARG A 283 -13.44 7.87 31.83
N ASN A 284 -14.55 8.20 32.48
CA ASN A 284 -15.27 7.23 33.30
C ASN A 284 -16.07 6.34 32.35
N ILE A 285 -15.64 5.09 32.20
CA ILE A 285 -16.38 4.07 31.43
C ILE A 285 -17.27 3.33 32.43
N THR A 286 -18.54 3.71 32.53
CA THR A 286 -19.57 2.90 33.20
C THR A 286 -20.12 1.91 32.19
N PHE A 287 -19.69 0.65 32.28
CA PHE A 287 -20.34 -0.46 31.58
C PHE A 287 -21.68 -0.74 32.28
N ASN A 288 -22.77 -0.16 31.77
CA ASN A 288 -24.11 -0.66 32.09
C ASN A 288 -24.32 -1.95 31.28
N SER A 289 -24.20 -3.09 31.95
CA SER A 289 -24.56 -4.41 31.45
C SER A 289 -26.07 -4.48 31.19
N LEU A 290 -26.49 -4.07 29.99
CA LEU A 290 -27.81 -4.40 29.45
C LEU A 290 -27.72 -5.70 28.66
N ILE A 291 -27.68 -6.81 29.39
CA ILE A 291 -28.21 -8.09 28.91
C ILE A 291 -29.03 -8.67 30.06
N ARG A 292 -30.31 -8.33 30.12
CA ARG A 292 -31.32 -9.13 30.81
C ARG A 292 -31.87 -10.10 29.77
N PHE A 293 -31.47 -11.38 29.86
CA PHE A 293 -32.31 -12.45 29.34
C PHE A 293 -33.37 -12.72 30.42
N SER A 294 -34.64 -12.45 30.09
CA SER A 294 -35.77 -12.97 30.84
C SER A 294 -35.89 -14.48 30.60
N GLN A 295 -36.28 -15.17 31.67
CA GLN A 295 -36.47 -16.62 31.82
C GLN A 295 -37.41 -17.22 30.78
#